data_AF-A0A496QHE0-F1
#
_entry.id   AF-A0A496QHE0-F1
#
_cell.length_a   1.000
_cell.length_b   1.000
_cell.length_c   1.000
_cell.angle_alpha   90.00
_cell.angle_beta   90.00
_cell.angle_gamma   90.00
#
_symmetry.space_group_name_H-M   'P 1'
#
loop_
_entity.id
_entity.type
_entity.pdbx_description
1 polymer ?
#
loop_
_entity_poly.entity_id
_entity_poly.type
_entity_poly.pdbx_seq_one_letter_code
_entity_poly.pdbx_strand_id
1 'polypeptide(L)' 'MKALLASADWRSQGSLADYLKASDIPGIEWIDTCALTRHIRLQCAMKAVLSTEDLDPDSLAEKARQSPDMWLAVTLSKM' A
#
# COMPACT_ATOMS: atom_id res chain seq x y z
N MET A 1 -18.32 -2.82 12.25
CA MET A 1 -18.68 -4.16 11.73
C MET A 1 -19.98 -4.08 10.95
N LYS A 2 -19.90 -3.76 9.65
CA LYS A 2 -21.04 -3.91 8.74
C LYS A 2 -20.51 -4.38 7.40
N ALA A 3 -20.80 -5.64 7.10
CA ALA A 3 -20.68 -6.20 5.77
C ALA A 3 -21.56 -5.37 4.83
N LEU A 4 -20.91 -4.58 3.97
CA LEU A 4 -21.51 -3.89 2.84
C LEU A 4 -20.42 -3.88 1.79
N LEU A 5 -20.79 -4.13 0.53
CA LEU A 5 -19.94 -4.44 -0.62
C LEU A 5 -19.72 -5.94 -0.88
N ALA A 6 -20.83 -6.68 -0.97
CA ALA A 6 -20.91 -7.64 -2.07
C ALA A 6 -21.02 -6.79 -3.36
N SER A 7 -20.03 -6.92 -4.23
CA SER A 7 -19.94 -6.14 -5.46
C SER A 7 -21.18 -6.37 -6.34
N ALA A 8 -21.90 -5.31 -6.69
CA ALA A 8 -23.13 -5.36 -7.49
C ALA A 8 -22.86 -5.51 -9.00
N ASP A 9 -21.79 -6.21 -9.37
CA ASP A 9 -21.36 -6.40 -10.75
C ASP A 9 -21.54 -7.86 -11.16
N TRP A 10 -22.12 -8.08 -12.35
CA TRP A 10 -22.37 -9.43 -12.86
C TRP A 10 -21.08 -10.22 -13.15
N ARG A 11 -19.94 -9.52 -13.27
CA ARG A 11 -18.60 -10.12 -13.41
C ARG A 11 -17.85 -10.29 -12.09
N SER A 12 -18.43 -9.87 -10.97
CA SER A 12 -17.72 -9.95 -9.71
C SER A 12 -17.52 -11.39 -9.28
N GLN A 13 -16.27 -11.74 -8.98
CA GLN A 13 -15.88 -13.07 -8.52
C GLN A 13 -15.77 -13.15 -6.98
N GLY A 14 -16.10 -12.07 -6.26
CA GLY A 14 -15.98 -12.00 -4.81
C GLY A 14 -15.84 -10.57 -4.28
N SER A 15 -15.62 -10.43 -2.97
CA SER A 15 -15.32 -9.14 -2.37
C SER A 15 -13.85 -8.78 -2.53
N LEU A 16 -13.55 -7.48 -2.63
CA LEU A 16 -12.17 -6.98 -2.66
C LEU A 16 -11.42 -7.35 -1.37
N ALA A 17 -12.10 -7.33 -0.23
CA ALA A 17 -11.51 -7.66 1.06
C ALA A 17 -11.04 -9.12 1.11
N ASP A 18 -11.82 -10.05 0.55
CA ASP A 18 -11.44 -11.46 0.51
C ASP A 18 -10.25 -11.70 -0.43
N TYR A 19 -10.20 -10.99 -1.56
CA TYR A 19 -9.07 -11.05 -2.49
C TYR A 19 -7.77 -10.55 -1.87
N LEU A 20 -7.81 -9.41 -1.17
CA LEU A 20 -6.65 -8.83 -0.50
C LEU A 20 -6.12 -9.76 0.60
N LYS A 21 -7.02 -10.35 1.41
CA LYS A 21 -6.65 -11.33 2.44
C LYS A 21 -6.05 -12.60 1.84
N ALA A 22 -6.66 -13.14 0.78
CA ALA A 22 -6.17 -14.35 0.13
C ALA A 22 -4.79 -14.15 -0.53
N SER A 23 -4.48 -12.92 -0.95
CA SER A 23 -3.22 -12.57 -1.61
C SER A 23 -2.15 -12.05 -0.65
N ASP A 24 -2.44 -11.97 0.65
CA ASP A 24 -1.57 -11.39 1.69
C ASP A 24 -1.11 -9.95 1.35
N ILE A 25 -2.00 -9.18 0.71
CA ILE A 25 -1.72 -7.79 0.31
C ILE A 25 -2.33 -6.84 1.36
N PRO A 26 -1.52 -5.98 2.00
CA PRO A 26 -2.03 -5.00 2.94
C PRO A 26 -2.81 -3.90 2.22
N GLY A 27 -3.96 -3.53 2.77
CA GLY A 27 -4.82 -2.45 2.29
C GLY A 27 -5.15 -1.48 3.41
N ILE A 28 -5.21 -0.19 3.08
CA ILE A 28 -5.63 0.87 4.00
C ILE A 28 -6.85 1.59 3.44
N GLU A 29 -7.83 1.83 4.29
CA GLU A 29 -9.00 2.67 4.00
C GLU A 29 -9.04 3.86 4.97
N TRP A 30 -9.88 4.86 4.68
CA TRP A 30 -10.05 6.07 5.49
C TRP A 30 -8.86 7.03 5.55
N ILE A 31 -8.01 7.03 4.53
CA ILE A 31 -6.96 8.04 4.32
C ILE A 31 -7.40 9.11 3.32
N ASP A 32 -6.98 10.36 3.52
CA ASP A 32 -7.13 11.43 2.51
C ASP A 32 -6.16 11.18 1.34
N THR A 33 -6.63 10.40 0.37
CA THR A 33 -5.86 10.08 -0.85
C THR A 33 -5.59 11.32 -1.70
N CYS A 34 -6.41 12.38 -1.60
CA CYS A 34 -6.19 13.63 -2.33
C CYS A 34 -5.02 14.42 -1.73
N ALA A 35 -4.95 14.55 -0.40
CA ALA A 35 -3.82 15.15 0.29
C ALA A 35 -2.53 14.37 0.03
N LEU A 36 -2.60 13.04 0.07
CA LEU A 36 -1.47 12.16 -0.24
C LEU A 36 -0.97 12.37 -1.68
N THR A 37 -1.89 12.38 -2.66
CA THR A 37 -1.55 12.61 -4.07
C THR A 37 -0.89 13.98 -4.27
N ARG A 38 -1.39 15.02 -3.60
CA ARG A 38 -0.79 16.36 -3.65
C ARG A 38 0.63 16.36 -3.09
N HIS A 39 0.85 15.67 -1.97
CA HIS A 39 2.16 15.58 -1.34
C HIS A 39 3.19 14.88 -2.24
N ILE A 40 2.82 13.73 -2.81
CA ILE A 40 3.66 12.98 -3.79
C ILE A 40 3.94 13.85 -5.02
N ARG A 41 2.95 14.58 -5.54
CA ARG A 41 3.15 15.40 -6.74
C ARG A 41 4.14 16.56 -6.54
N LEU A 42 4.29 17.06 -5.32
CA LEU A 42 5.26 18.12 -5.00
C LEU A 42 6.67 17.58 -4.76
N GLN A 43 6.79 16.36 -4.23
CA GLN A 43 8.06 15.75 -3.80
C GLN A 43 8.58 14.67 -4.77
N CYS A 44 7.89 14.46 -5.91
CA CYS A 44 8.16 13.39 -6.87
C CYS A 44 8.03 11.98 -6.26
N ALA A 45 8.75 11.00 -6.81
CA ALA A 45 8.68 9.62 -6.34
C ALA A 45 9.23 9.50 -4.91
N MET A 46 8.39 9.05 -3.99
CA MET A 46 8.73 8.87 -2.58
C MET A 46 8.61 7.41 -2.18
N LYS A 47 9.47 6.98 -1.25
CA LYS A 47 9.36 5.68 -0.59
C LYS A 47 8.34 5.78 0.54
N ALA A 48 7.53 4.74 0.69
CA ALA A 48 6.53 4.64 1.76
C ALA A 48 6.54 3.23 2.33
N VAL A 49 6.15 3.11 3.61
CA VAL A 49 5.99 1.83 4.29
C VAL A 49 4.58 1.77 4.89
N LEU A 50 3.99 0.58 4.85
CA LEU A 50 2.73 0.27 5.52
C LEU A 50 3.00 -0.91 6.43
N SER A 51 2.70 -0.77 7.73
CA SER A 51 2.81 -1.86 8.69
C SER A 51 1.56 -1.91 9.56
N THR A 52 1.15 -3.12 9.91
CA THR A 52 0.09 -3.42 10.87
C THR A 52 0.62 -3.91 12.21
N GLU A 53 1.94 -4.16 12.31
CA GLU A 53 2.60 -4.73 13.49
C GLU A 53 3.46 -3.70 14.20
N ASP A 54 4.19 -2.89 13.43
CA ASP A 54 5.05 -1.83 13.94
C ASP A 54 4.26 -0.51 13.92
N LEU A 55 4.04 0.05 15.11
CA LEU A 55 3.28 1.27 15.34
C LEU A 55 4.19 2.48 15.63
N ASP A 56 5.51 2.27 15.68
CA ASP A 56 6.46 3.34 15.97
C ASP A 56 6.80 4.13 14.68
N PRO A 57 6.43 5.42 14.60
CA PRO A 57 6.63 6.21 13.39
C PRO A 57 8.11 6.38 13.02
N ASP A 58 9.02 6.44 14.00
CA ASP A 58 10.45 6.59 13.75
C ASP A 58 11.05 5.33 13.14
N SER A 59 10.69 4.16 13.69
CA SER A 59 11.07 2.85 13.15
C SER A 59 10.54 2.63 11.72
N LEU A 60 9.30 3.06 11.45
CA LEU A 60 8.71 2.99 10.11
C LEU A 60 9.39 3.95 9.12
N ALA A 61 9.68 5.18 9.52
CA ALA A 61 10.39 6.14 8.68
C ALA A 61 11.79 5.60 8.31
N GLU A 62 12.47 4.96 9.25
CA GLU A 62 13.78 4.36 9.00
C GLU A 62 13.70 3.18 8.02
N LYS A 63 12.71 2.29 8.18
CA LYS A 63 12.44 1.20 7.21
C LYS A 63 12.15 1.76 5.81
N ALA A 64 11.37 2.83 5.71
CA ALA A 64 11.10 3.47 4.44
C ALA A 64 12.38 4.03 3.80
N ARG A 65 13.27 4.67 4.56
CA ARG A 65 14.56 5.18 4.05
C ARG A 65 15.48 4.05 3.56
N GLN A 66 15.53 2.96 4.31
CA GLN A 66 16.38 1.78 4.02
C GLN A 66 15.88 0.96 2.83
N SER A 67 14.64 1.17 2.37
CA SER A 67 14.13 0.45 1.21
C SER A 67 14.95 0.75 -0.05
N PRO A 68 15.20 -0.26 -0.91
CA PRO A 68 16.02 -0.09 -2.10
C PRO A 68 15.40 0.95 -3.03
N ASP A 69 16.24 1.79 -3.63
CA ASP A 69 15.76 2.75 -4.63
C ASP A 69 15.15 2.01 -5.81
N MET A 70 14.04 2.53 -6.33
CA MET A 70 13.30 1.95 -7.47
C MET A 70 14.20 1.70 -8.70
N TRP A 71 15.27 2.49 -8.84
CA TRP A 71 16.30 2.31 -9.87
C TRP A 71 17.19 1.06 -9.66
N LEU A 72 17.56 0.75 -8.41
CA LEU A 72 18.47 -0.36 -8.09
C LEU A 72 17.75 -1.72 -8.02
N ALA A 73 16.43 -1.72 -7.73
CA ALA A 73 15.65 -2.95 -7.66
C ALA A 73 15.49 -3.66 -9.03
N VAL A 74 15.56 -2.92 -10.16
CA VAL A 74 15.50 -3.51 -11.50
C VAL A 74 16.79 -4.27 -11.86
N THR A 75 17.93 -3.89 -11.28
CA THR A 75 19.22 -4.53 -11.59
C THR A 75 19.43 -5.83 -10.80
N LEU A 76 18.87 -5.95 -9.60
CA LEU A 76 19.11 -7.10 -8.71
C LEU A 76 18.25 -8.34 -9.01
N SER A 77 17.14 -8.21 -9.74
CA SER A 77 16.31 -9.38 -10.10
C SER A 77 16.85 -10.18 -11.31
N LYS A 78 18.00 -9.79 -11.86
CA LYS A 78 18.57 -10.37 -13.10
C LYS A 78 20.06 -10.70 -13.04
N MET A 79 20.66 -10.71 -11.84
CA MET A 79 22.00 -11.24 -11.59
C MET A 79 21.93 -12.58 -10.88
#